data_AF-A0A9W6ZRQ1-F1
#
_entry.id   AF-A0A9W6ZRQ1-F1
#
_cell.length_a   1.000
_cell.length_b   1.000
_cell.length_c   1.000
_cell.angle_alpha   90.00
_cell.angle_beta   90.00
_cell.angle_gamma   90.00
#
_symmetry.space_group_name_H-M   'P 1'
#
loop_
_entity.id
_entity.type
_entity.pdbx_description
1 polymer ?
#
loop_
_entity_poly.entity_id
_entity_poly.type
_entity_poly.pdbx_seq_one_letter_code
_entity_poly.pdbx_strand_id
1 'polypeptide(L)'
;MFRLLSMLTLMIAVAKNTTGYQLSLKQELHYAKKGSIKLPNVFPSSTIKYLKSSCLIHIKENELSAYQQKLSAILDVPMSSVTSKYPTLKSCKSAINSHVTSIPFLQYFNLHLTHSSIKTLTSSPLLPTLASKLMSSKTLRLYQTSLFYKRKNDASTLWHSDLKMSPFDTNKFVTFWIPLTEISKESTLEFVDESHLDFALPFWNNANVDLSTRQGYDNIQQYALKLGDLTAHNGWTLHSAPPNFDSKDRLALTVSYVDGEARVREGFGDKVNDRGDGEDEMSYGRWIDTVKEGKRIPSNHKDMPLIKC
;
A
#
# COMPACT_ATOMS: atom_id res chain seq x y z
N MET A 1 29.80 11.05 13.03
CA MET A 1 29.90 12.20 12.09
C MET A 1 29.35 11.87 10.69
N PHE A 2 29.79 10.79 10.02
CA PHE A 2 29.28 10.37 8.68
C PHE A 2 27.76 10.06 8.62
N ARG A 3 27.18 9.42 9.65
CA ARG A 3 25.72 9.15 9.72
C ARG A 3 24.88 10.43 9.75
N LEU A 4 25.32 11.45 10.49
CA LEU A 4 24.63 12.75 10.56
C LEU A 4 24.69 13.51 9.24
N LEU A 5 25.85 13.53 8.56
CA LEU A 5 25.96 14.16 7.24
C LEU A 5 25.03 13.47 6.22
N SER A 6 24.97 12.13 6.20
CA SER A 6 24.09 11.39 5.28
C SER A 6 22.59 11.61 5.54
N MET A 7 22.18 11.74 6.81
CA MET A 7 20.81 12.11 7.20
C MET A 7 20.48 13.54 6.78
N LEU A 8 21.43 14.47 6.93
CA LEU A 8 21.24 15.87 6.56
C LEU A 8 21.11 16.04 5.04
N THR A 9 21.94 15.36 4.25
CA THR A 9 21.85 15.38 2.77
C THR A 9 20.53 14.78 2.27
N LEU A 10 19.99 13.75 2.94
CA LEU A 10 18.69 13.17 2.59
C LEU A 10 17.51 14.02 3.08
N MET A 11 17.55 14.59 4.29
CA MET A 11 16.54 15.57 4.70
C MET A 11 16.51 16.73 3.71
N ILE A 12 17.67 17.18 3.22
CA ILE A 12 17.77 18.20 2.18
C ILE A 12 17.21 17.68 0.83
N ALA A 13 17.55 16.46 0.39
CA ALA A 13 17.07 15.93 -0.89
C ALA A 13 15.56 15.61 -0.90
N VAL A 14 15.03 15.05 0.18
CA VAL A 14 13.61 14.69 0.33
C VAL A 14 12.76 15.92 0.68
N ALA A 15 13.27 16.87 1.47
CA ALA A 15 12.53 18.10 1.82
C ALA A 15 12.61 19.20 0.76
N LYS A 16 13.65 19.26 -0.10
CA LYS A 16 13.79 20.33 -1.12
C LYS A 16 13.18 20.04 -2.49
N ASN A 17 12.19 19.17 -2.63
CA ASN A 17 11.49 18.99 -3.91
C ASN A 17 12.43 18.59 -5.08
N THR A 18 13.46 17.78 -4.82
CA THR A 18 14.67 17.76 -5.66
C THR A 18 14.57 17.05 -7.02
N THR A 19 13.50 16.33 -7.33
CA THR A 19 13.36 15.75 -8.68
C THR A 19 12.62 16.66 -9.66
N GLY A 20 11.84 17.63 -9.18
CA GLY A 20 10.97 18.44 -10.05
C GLY A 20 10.02 17.59 -10.90
N TYR A 21 9.75 16.34 -10.51
CA TYR A 21 8.97 15.41 -11.31
C TYR A 21 7.54 15.94 -11.48
N GLN A 22 7.10 16.08 -12.73
CA GLN A 22 5.77 16.54 -13.07
C GLN A 22 5.09 15.51 -13.96
N LEU A 23 3.84 15.21 -13.63
CA LEU A 23 2.98 14.46 -14.55
C LEU A 23 2.66 15.34 -15.76
N SER A 24 2.82 14.74 -16.94
CA SER A 24 2.25 15.28 -18.17
C SER A 24 0.76 14.93 -18.27
N LEU A 25 0.01 15.73 -19.02
CA LEU A 25 -1.41 15.45 -19.30
C LEU A 25 -1.61 14.06 -19.94
N LYS A 26 -0.64 13.60 -20.74
CA LYS A 26 -0.66 12.25 -21.34
C LYS A 26 -0.59 11.16 -20.27
N GLN A 27 0.22 11.34 -19.24
CA GLN A 27 0.32 10.39 -18.12
C GLN A 27 -0.95 10.41 -17.27
N GLU A 28 -1.49 11.60 -16.97
CA GLU A 28 -2.77 11.72 -16.26
C GLU A 28 -3.90 11.03 -17.03
N LEU A 29 -3.99 11.26 -18.34
CA LEU A 29 -4.99 10.61 -19.19
C LEU A 29 -4.78 9.09 -19.29
N HIS A 30 -3.53 8.62 -19.35
CA HIS A 30 -3.23 7.19 -19.35
C HIS A 30 -3.69 6.54 -18.06
N TYR A 31 -3.35 7.12 -16.90
CA TYR A 31 -3.78 6.63 -15.60
C TYR A 31 -5.31 6.62 -15.47
N ALA A 32 -5.98 7.71 -15.87
CA ALA A 32 -7.44 7.79 -15.81
C ALA A 32 -8.13 6.69 -16.65
N LYS A 33 -7.55 6.34 -17.81
CA LYS A 33 -8.06 5.27 -18.68
C LYS A 33 -7.72 3.88 -18.18
N LYS A 34 -6.49 3.66 -17.72
CA LYS A 34 -5.96 2.31 -17.44
C LYS A 34 -6.07 1.88 -15.99
N GLY A 35 -6.21 2.81 -15.06
CA GLY A 35 -6.26 2.54 -13.63
C GLY A 35 -4.89 2.27 -13.01
N SER A 36 -3.83 2.11 -13.81
CA SER A 36 -2.46 2.00 -13.34
C SER A 36 -1.50 2.74 -14.28
N ILE A 37 -0.32 3.09 -13.77
CA ILE A 37 0.76 3.70 -14.57
C ILE A 37 2.12 3.46 -13.92
N LYS A 38 3.14 3.22 -14.75
CA LYS A 38 4.55 3.35 -14.34
C LYS A 38 5.01 4.80 -14.44
N LEU A 39 5.59 5.33 -13.36
CA LEU A 39 6.28 6.61 -13.33
C LEU A 39 7.80 6.38 -13.19
N PRO A 40 8.58 6.60 -14.27
CA PRO A 40 10.03 6.34 -14.22
C PRO A 40 10.79 7.45 -13.50
N ASN A 41 11.89 7.11 -12.82
CA ASN A 41 12.85 8.05 -12.24
C ASN A 41 12.24 9.17 -11.35
N VAL A 42 11.20 8.85 -10.57
CA VAL A 42 10.55 9.80 -9.64
C VAL A 42 11.48 10.17 -8.49
N PHE A 43 12.31 9.22 -8.04
CA PHE A 43 13.26 9.41 -6.95
C PHE A 43 14.70 9.14 -7.41
N PRO A 44 15.70 9.85 -6.84
CA PRO A 44 17.10 9.49 -7.04
C PRO A 44 17.39 8.09 -6.49
N SER A 45 18.20 7.31 -7.20
CA SER A 45 18.55 5.95 -6.77
C SER A 45 19.25 5.91 -5.41
N SER A 46 19.97 6.97 -5.03
CA SER A 46 20.57 7.15 -3.70
C SER A 46 19.53 7.22 -2.58
N THR A 47 18.42 7.94 -2.80
CA THR A 47 17.28 8.00 -1.87
C THR A 47 16.68 6.62 -1.65
N ILE A 48 16.45 5.86 -2.73
CA ILE A 48 15.89 4.50 -2.64
C ILE A 48 16.85 3.54 -1.92
N LYS A 49 18.16 3.60 -2.20
CA LYS A 49 19.18 2.79 -1.49
C LYS A 49 19.22 3.09 0.01
N TYR A 50 19.09 4.36 0.40
CA TYR A 50 19.01 4.73 1.80
C TYR A 50 17.72 4.19 2.45
N LEU A 51 16.56 4.42 1.81
CA LEU A 51 15.28 3.92 2.31
C LEU A 51 15.30 2.41 2.50
N LYS A 52 15.84 1.65 1.53
CA LYS A 52 16.07 0.21 1.65
C LYS A 52 16.86 -0.13 2.91
N SER A 53 17.97 0.56 3.14
CA SER A 53 18.87 0.29 4.27
C SER A 53 18.18 0.52 5.61
N SER A 54 17.40 1.60 5.72
CA SER A 54 16.62 1.88 6.93
C SER A 54 15.46 0.89 7.12
N CYS A 55 14.76 0.53 6.05
CA CYS A 55 13.67 -0.45 6.08
C CYS A 55 14.17 -1.84 6.51
N LEU A 56 15.38 -2.25 6.10
CA LEU A 56 15.97 -3.52 6.52
C LEU A 56 16.27 -3.55 8.03
N ILE A 57 16.62 -2.42 8.64
CA ILE A 57 16.78 -2.33 10.11
C ILE A 57 15.41 -2.50 10.77
N HIS A 58 14.41 -1.76 10.29
CA HIS A 58 13.04 -1.83 10.81
C HIS A 58 12.45 -3.24 10.72
N ILE A 59 12.66 -3.93 9.59
CA ILE A 59 12.23 -5.33 9.36
C ILE A 59 12.78 -6.25 10.45
N LYS A 60 14.07 -6.13 10.76
CA LYS A 60 14.74 -6.97 11.77
C LYS A 60 14.21 -6.69 13.18
N GLU A 61 14.02 -5.41 13.52
CA GLU A 61 13.53 -5.00 14.83
C GLU A 61 12.07 -5.40 15.07
N ASN A 62 11.27 -5.50 14.01
CA ASN A 62 9.83 -5.71 14.09
C ASN A 62 9.37 -7.06 13.48
N GLU A 63 10.29 -8.01 13.28
CA GLU A 63 10.00 -9.30 12.63
C GLU A 63 8.86 -10.03 13.35
N LEU A 64 8.89 -10.08 14.70
CA LEU A 64 7.86 -10.77 15.50
C LEU A 64 6.47 -10.19 15.24
N SER A 65 6.35 -8.86 15.28
CA SER A 65 5.08 -8.16 15.07
C SER A 65 4.50 -8.47 13.68
N ALA A 66 5.34 -8.51 12.64
CA ALA A 66 4.90 -8.85 11.29
C ALA A 66 4.39 -10.30 11.18
N TYR A 67 5.01 -11.26 11.87
CA TYR A 67 4.49 -12.64 11.92
C TYR A 67 3.20 -12.75 12.73
N GLN A 68 3.07 -11.99 13.81
CA GLN A 68 1.83 -11.94 14.60
C GLN A 68 0.69 -11.35 13.77
N GLN A 69 0.94 -10.28 13.02
CA GLN A 69 -0.03 -9.73 12.07
C GLN A 69 -0.43 -10.77 11.02
N LYS A 70 0.54 -11.46 10.41
CA LYS A 70 0.23 -12.47 9.41
C LYS A 70 -0.61 -13.61 9.98
N LEU A 71 -0.30 -14.04 11.21
CA LEU A 71 -1.07 -15.10 11.88
C LEU A 71 -2.47 -14.62 12.28
N SER A 72 -2.63 -13.36 12.69
CA SER A 72 -3.93 -12.73 12.95
C SER A 72 -4.81 -12.75 11.71
N ALA A 73 -4.25 -12.39 10.54
CA ALA A 73 -4.95 -12.48 9.26
C ALA A 73 -5.31 -13.92 8.88
N ILE A 74 -4.38 -14.88 9.03
CA ILE A 74 -4.63 -16.30 8.70
C ILE A 74 -5.74 -16.91 9.57
N LEU A 75 -5.78 -16.56 10.86
CA LEU A 75 -6.75 -17.11 11.80
C LEU A 75 -8.07 -16.32 11.85
N ASP A 76 -8.13 -15.16 11.18
CA ASP A 76 -9.22 -14.18 11.29
C ASP A 76 -9.57 -13.83 12.75
N VAL A 77 -8.53 -13.54 13.55
CA VAL A 77 -8.67 -13.15 14.96
C VAL A 77 -7.95 -11.85 15.25
N PRO A 78 -8.41 -11.05 16.23
CA PRO A 78 -7.74 -9.80 16.59
C PRO A 78 -6.28 -10.00 17.00
N MET A 79 -5.44 -9.02 16.68
CA MET A 79 -4.01 -9.03 17.00
C MET A 79 -3.72 -9.29 18.49
N SER A 80 -4.53 -8.78 19.40
CA SER A 80 -4.39 -8.99 20.85
C SER A 80 -4.45 -10.46 21.26
N SER A 81 -5.24 -11.27 20.56
CA SER A 81 -5.33 -12.71 20.80
C SER A 81 -4.06 -13.44 20.35
N VAL A 82 -3.47 -12.98 19.25
CA VAL A 82 -2.24 -13.56 18.71
C VAL A 82 -1.02 -13.19 19.56
N THR A 83 -0.89 -11.93 19.97
CA THR A 83 0.28 -11.47 20.73
C THR A 83 0.42 -12.17 22.08
N SER A 84 -0.70 -12.46 22.76
CA SER A 84 -0.73 -13.21 24.01
C SER A 84 -0.38 -14.69 23.81
N LYS A 85 -0.98 -15.35 22.81
CA LYS A 85 -0.84 -16.79 22.59
C LYS A 85 0.47 -17.18 21.89
N TYR A 86 1.04 -16.29 21.07
CA TYR A 86 2.24 -16.54 20.28
C TYR A 86 3.30 -15.44 20.50
N PRO A 87 3.94 -15.39 21.69
CA PRO A 87 4.83 -14.29 22.06
C PRO A 87 6.23 -14.38 21.42
N THR A 88 6.53 -15.42 20.65
CA THR A 88 7.87 -15.63 20.05
C THR A 88 7.80 -15.94 18.56
N LEU A 89 8.89 -15.65 17.84
CA LEU A 89 9.02 -15.96 16.41
C LEU A 89 8.84 -17.46 16.14
N LYS A 90 9.39 -18.31 17.01
CA LYS A 90 9.26 -19.77 16.89
C LYS A 90 7.81 -20.21 16.98
N SER A 91 7.05 -19.68 17.96
CA SER A 91 5.64 -20.00 18.13
C SER A 91 4.78 -19.52 16.95
N CYS A 92 5.03 -18.32 16.43
CA CYS A 92 4.30 -17.80 15.27
C CYS A 92 4.59 -18.62 14.00
N LYS A 93 5.87 -18.86 13.70
CA LYS A 93 6.29 -19.65 12.52
C LYS A 93 5.71 -21.07 12.55
N SER A 94 5.75 -21.71 13.72
CA SER A 94 5.16 -23.05 13.89
C SER A 94 3.64 -23.06 13.66
N ALA A 95 2.93 -22.05 14.16
CA ALA A 95 1.49 -21.93 13.98
C ALA A 95 1.12 -21.62 12.52
N ILE A 96 1.86 -20.74 11.84
CA ILE A 96 1.62 -20.47 10.42
C ILE A 96 1.80 -21.74 9.59
N ASN A 97 2.90 -22.46 9.81
CA ASN A 97 3.20 -23.69 9.07
C ASN A 97 2.19 -24.83 9.30
N SER A 98 1.40 -24.78 10.38
CA SER A 98 0.33 -25.76 10.62
C SER A 98 -0.98 -25.41 9.92
N HIS A 99 -1.14 -24.17 9.44
CA HIS A 99 -2.38 -23.70 8.79
C HIS A 99 -2.21 -23.49 7.28
N VAL A 100 -1.03 -23.05 6.85
CA VAL A 100 -0.75 -22.71 5.44
C VAL A 100 0.62 -23.22 5.01
N THR A 101 0.75 -23.57 3.72
CA THR A 101 2.00 -24.07 3.14
C THR A 101 3.02 -22.96 2.89
N SER A 102 2.55 -21.77 2.52
CA SER A 102 3.38 -20.58 2.28
C SER A 102 2.55 -19.32 2.52
N ILE A 103 3.22 -18.22 2.83
CA ILE A 103 2.61 -16.90 2.99
C ILE A 103 3.07 -15.98 1.86
N PRO A 104 2.27 -14.99 1.46
CA PRO A 104 2.59 -14.17 0.28
C PRO A 104 3.70 -13.14 0.54
N PHE A 105 3.81 -12.65 1.78
CA PHE A 105 4.81 -11.67 2.24
C PHE A 105 4.66 -11.44 3.75
N LEU A 106 5.62 -10.73 4.35
CA LEU A 106 5.46 -10.03 5.62
C LEU A 106 5.19 -8.54 5.36
N GLN A 107 4.37 -7.92 6.20
CA GLN A 107 3.91 -6.54 6.02
C GLN A 107 4.10 -5.72 7.30
N TYR A 108 4.41 -4.44 7.13
CA TYR A 108 4.58 -3.48 8.22
C TYR A 108 3.80 -2.22 7.88
N PHE A 109 2.89 -1.82 8.77
CA PHE A 109 1.89 -0.79 8.51
C PHE A 109 2.24 0.55 9.17
N ASN A 110 1.61 1.62 8.66
CA ASN A 110 1.63 2.97 9.25
C ASN A 110 3.04 3.50 9.57
N LEU A 111 4.01 3.15 8.75
CA LEU A 111 5.41 3.55 8.89
C LEU A 111 5.65 5.07 8.83
N HIS A 112 4.74 5.86 8.26
CA HIS A 112 4.79 7.32 8.36
C HIS A 112 4.69 7.83 9.82
N LEU A 113 4.15 7.02 10.75
CA LEU A 113 4.07 7.33 12.17
C LEU A 113 5.31 6.87 12.95
N THR A 114 5.89 5.73 12.59
CA THR A 114 6.90 5.02 13.40
C THR A 114 8.30 5.04 12.81
N HIS A 115 8.46 5.32 11.51
CA HIS A 115 9.74 5.25 10.81
C HIS A 115 10.15 6.61 10.26
N SER A 116 11.20 7.20 10.83
CA SER A 116 11.65 8.57 10.55
C SER A 116 11.88 8.87 9.06
N SER A 117 12.54 7.99 8.31
CA SER A 117 12.81 8.22 6.88
C SER A 117 11.55 8.16 6.01
N ILE A 118 10.58 7.32 6.37
CA ILE A 118 9.29 7.22 5.66
C ILE A 118 8.43 8.42 6.02
N LYS A 119 8.42 8.84 7.28
CA LYS A 119 7.82 10.11 7.69
C LYS A 119 8.35 11.27 6.84
N THR A 120 9.68 11.41 6.72
CA THR A 120 10.31 12.44 5.88
C THR A 120 9.88 12.32 4.41
N LEU A 121 9.84 11.11 3.85
CA LEU A 121 9.34 10.86 2.49
C LEU A 121 7.90 11.34 2.31
N THR A 122 7.00 10.97 3.22
CA THR A 122 5.58 11.31 3.14
C THR A 122 5.25 12.76 3.49
N SER A 123 6.15 13.45 4.21
CA SER A 123 6.04 14.89 4.47
C SER A 123 6.53 15.76 3.30
N SER A 124 7.18 15.16 2.30
CA SER A 124 7.56 15.85 1.06
C SER A 124 6.31 16.15 0.21
N PRO A 125 6.24 17.30 -0.49
CA PRO A 125 5.09 17.62 -1.33
C PRO A 125 4.99 16.76 -2.60
N LEU A 126 6.03 16.00 -2.95
CA LEU A 126 6.10 15.25 -4.21
C LEU A 126 4.94 14.26 -4.38
N LEU A 127 4.83 13.26 -3.49
CA LEU A 127 3.78 12.23 -3.61
C LEU A 127 2.36 12.80 -3.47
N PRO A 128 2.06 13.72 -2.52
CA PRO A 128 0.76 14.39 -2.49
C PRO A 128 0.43 15.16 -3.78
N THR A 129 1.40 15.85 -4.38
CA THR A 129 1.19 16.58 -5.65
C THR A 129 0.85 15.62 -6.79
N LEU A 130 1.56 14.49 -6.90
CA LEU A 130 1.25 13.46 -7.89
C LEU A 130 -0.13 12.85 -7.64
N ALA A 131 -0.45 12.53 -6.38
CA ALA A 131 -1.73 11.96 -5.99
C ALA A 131 -2.91 12.89 -6.31
N SER A 132 -2.75 14.19 -6.03
CA SER A 132 -3.76 15.23 -6.31
C SER A 132 -4.09 15.28 -7.80
N LYS A 133 -3.07 15.25 -8.67
CA LYS A 133 -3.24 15.21 -10.13
C LYS A 133 -3.93 13.92 -10.58
N LEU A 134 -3.39 12.77 -10.18
CA LEU A 134 -3.93 11.46 -10.58
C LEU A 134 -5.39 11.24 -10.12
N MET A 135 -5.76 11.73 -8.95
CA MET A 135 -7.13 11.62 -8.42
C MET A 135 -8.03 12.82 -8.73
N SER A 136 -7.52 13.86 -9.42
CA SER A 136 -8.23 15.13 -9.62
C SER A 136 -8.85 15.68 -8.32
N SER A 137 -8.03 15.75 -7.27
CA SER A 137 -8.45 16.05 -5.90
C SER A 137 -7.71 17.27 -5.36
N LYS A 138 -8.44 18.23 -4.79
CA LYS A 138 -7.86 19.49 -4.25
C LYS A 138 -7.30 19.31 -2.83
N THR A 139 -7.83 18.34 -2.11
CA THR A 139 -7.43 17.99 -0.75
C THR A 139 -7.28 16.48 -0.68
N LEU A 140 -6.32 16.02 0.11
CA LEU A 140 -5.97 14.62 0.25
C LEU A 140 -5.83 14.24 1.72
N ARG A 141 -5.82 12.94 2.00
CA ARG A 141 -5.32 12.37 3.26
C ARG A 141 -4.33 11.26 2.94
N LEU A 142 -3.23 11.23 3.68
CA LEU A 142 -2.36 10.05 3.70
C LEU A 142 -3.08 8.98 4.51
N TYR A 143 -3.49 7.90 3.84
CA TYR A 143 -4.21 6.81 4.48
C TYR A 143 -3.26 5.78 5.07
N GLN A 144 -2.37 5.25 4.24
CA GLN A 144 -1.61 4.06 4.58
C GLN A 144 -0.20 4.17 4.02
N THR A 145 0.76 3.69 4.80
CA THR A 145 2.09 3.35 4.29
C THR A 145 2.42 1.94 4.72
N SER A 146 2.68 1.04 3.77
CA SER A 146 3.01 -0.34 4.09
C SER A 146 4.32 -0.77 3.45
N LEU A 147 5.21 -1.34 4.24
CA LEU A 147 6.41 -2.01 3.73
C LEU A 147 6.09 -3.48 3.50
N PHE A 148 6.27 -3.94 2.28
CA PHE A 148 6.12 -5.33 1.88
C PHE A 148 7.49 -5.98 1.78
N TYR A 149 7.68 -7.06 2.52
CA TYR A 149 8.86 -7.90 2.48
C TYR A 149 8.47 -9.28 1.97
N LYS A 150 8.75 -9.51 0.68
CA LYS A 150 8.45 -10.76 -0.01
C LYS A 150 9.73 -11.55 -0.21
N ARG A 151 9.91 -12.58 0.59
CA ARG A 151 11.12 -13.39 0.63
C ARG A 151 11.17 -14.34 -0.55
N LYS A 152 12.36 -14.87 -0.83
CA LYS A 152 12.50 -15.98 -1.78
C LYS A 152 11.49 -17.10 -1.44
N ASN A 153 10.77 -17.58 -2.45
CA ASN A 153 9.73 -18.60 -2.39
C ASN A 153 8.42 -18.22 -1.64
N ASP A 154 8.25 -16.96 -1.23
CA ASP A 154 6.95 -16.50 -0.74
C ASP A 154 5.90 -16.55 -1.87
N ALA A 155 4.67 -16.92 -1.51
CA ALA A 155 3.56 -17.20 -2.43
C ALA A 155 3.06 -15.96 -3.19
N SER A 156 2.13 -16.14 -4.14
CA SER A 156 1.48 -15.03 -4.84
C SER A 156 0.64 -14.18 -3.89
N THR A 157 0.61 -12.87 -4.13
CA THR A 157 -0.46 -12.01 -3.61
C THR A 157 -1.69 -12.24 -4.47
N LEU A 158 -2.83 -12.55 -3.87
CA LEU A 158 -4.08 -12.82 -4.60
C LEU A 158 -4.61 -11.55 -5.28
N TRP A 159 -5.45 -11.73 -6.29
CA TRP A 159 -6.13 -10.62 -6.97
C TRP A 159 -7.06 -9.89 -6.01
N HIS A 160 -6.88 -8.58 -5.89
CA HIS A 160 -7.69 -7.72 -5.03
C HIS A 160 -7.69 -6.28 -5.54
N SER A 161 -8.47 -5.43 -4.87
CA SER A 161 -8.53 -3.98 -5.06
C SER A 161 -8.47 -3.30 -3.70
N ASP A 162 -7.56 -2.35 -3.52
CA ASP A 162 -7.27 -1.70 -2.23
C ASP A 162 -8.53 -1.07 -1.58
N LEU A 163 -9.40 -0.43 -2.37
CA LEU A 163 -10.59 0.25 -1.84
C LEU A 163 -11.63 -0.73 -1.27
N LYS A 164 -11.66 -1.99 -1.73
CA LYS A 164 -12.53 -3.01 -1.14
C LYS A 164 -12.17 -3.26 0.33
N MET A 165 -10.88 -3.27 0.64
CA MET A 165 -10.32 -3.50 1.97
C MET A 165 -10.19 -2.22 2.81
N SER A 166 -10.52 -1.06 2.24
CA SER A 166 -10.34 0.23 2.91
C SER A 166 -11.69 0.80 3.39
N PRO A 167 -11.70 1.57 4.49
CA PRO A 167 -12.92 2.10 5.12
C PRO A 167 -13.52 3.33 4.41
N PHE A 168 -13.32 3.50 3.11
CA PHE A 168 -13.68 4.74 2.42
C PHE A 168 -14.81 4.56 1.42
N ASP A 169 -15.77 5.48 1.50
CA ASP A 169 -16.79 5.72 0.49
C ASP A 169 -16.29 6.73 -0.55
N THR A 170 -15.58 6.23 -1.58
CA THR A 170 -14.98 7.04 -2.66
C THR A 170 -14.43 6.21 -3.82
N ASN A 171 -14.32 6.83 -5.01
CA ASN A 171 -13.53 6.32 -6.14
C ASN A 171 -12.15 6.99 -6.28
N LYS A 172 -11.88 7.97 -5.41
CA LYS A 172 -10.65 8.77 -5.44
C LYS A 172 -9.68 8.24 -4.40
N PHE A 173 -8.93 7.25 -4.83
CA PHE A 173 -7.87 6.61 -4.08
C PHE A 173 -6.72 6.26 -5.02
N VAL A 174 -5.49 6.44 -4.56
CA VAL A 174 -4.28 6.05 -5.30
C VAL A 174 -3.27 5.45 -4.35
N THR A 175 -2.71 4.31 -4.73
CA THR A 175 -1.55 3.71 -4.08
C THR A 175 -0.33 3.91 -4.97
N PHE A 176 0.72 4.52 -4.41
CA PHE A 176 2.05 4.46 -5.02
C PHE A 176 2.78 3.23 -4.51
N TRP A 177 3.29 2.40 -5.41
CA TRP A 177 4.15 1.26 -5.08
C TRP A 177 5.59 1.56 -5.50
N ILE A 178 6.47 1.68 -4.51
CA ILE A 178 7.85 2.15 -4.64
C ILE A 178 8.80 0.98 -4.34
N PRO A 179 9.40 0.35 -5.37
CA PRO A 179 10.34 -0.73 -5.16
C PRO A 179 11.62 -0.21 -4.48
N LEU A 180 12.12 -0.96 -3.49
CA LEU A 180 13.38 -0.70 -2.80
C LEU A 180 14.54 -1.53 -3.38
N THR A 181 14.25 -2.35 -4.39
CA THR A 181 15.19 -3.14 -5.20
C THR A 181 14.81 -3.01 -6.66
N GLU A 182 15.70 -3.33 -7.59
CA GLU A 182 15.28 -3.48 -8.99
C GLU A 182 14.38 -4.70 -9.12
N ILE A 183 13.32 -4.59 -9.94
CA ILE A 183 12.30 -5.61 -10.12
C ILE A 183 12.16 -5.90 -11.60
N SER A 184 12.31 -7.17 -11.98
CA SER A 184 12.03 -7.66 -13.33
C SER A 184 10.54 -7.53 -13.65
N LYS A 185 10.16 -7.64 -14.92
CA LYS A 185 8.76 -7.57 -15.30
C LYS A 185 7.96 -8.73 -14.71
N GLU A 186 8.58 -9.90 -14.65
CA GLU A 186 7.98 -11.17 -14.23
C GLU A 186 7.79 -11.25 -12.71
N SER A 187 8.50 -10.42 -11.93
CA SER A 187 8.44 -10.37 -10.46
C SER A 187 7.69 -9.14 -9.92
N THR A 188 7.17 -8.28 -10.78
CA THR A 188 6.51 -7.01 -10.42
C THR A 188 5.02 -7.20 -10.08
N LEU A 189 4.32 -6.11 -9.76
CA LEU A 189 2.86 -6.16 -9.66
C LEU A 189 2.22 -6.38 -11.04
N GLU A 190 1.11 -7.10 -11.05
CA GLU A 190 0.24 -7.31 -12.21
C GLU A 190 -1.00 -6.44 -12.04
N PHE A 191 -1.40 -5.72 -13.08
CA PHE A 191 -2.58 -4.86 -13.07
C PHE A 191 -3.50 -5.24 -14.22
N VAL A 192 -4.80 -5.40 -13.96
CA VAL A 192 -5.78 -5.50 -15.05
C VAL A 192 -6.11 -4.09 -15.52
N ASP A 193 -5.71 -3.75 -16.74
CA ASP A 193 -6.07 -2.46 -17.35
C ASP A 193 -7.60 -2.25 -17.31
N GLU A 194 -8.03 -1.03 -17.03
CA GLU A 194 -9.44 -0.59 -17.05
C GLU A 194 -10.35 -1.25 -15.99
N SER A 195 -9.84 -2.17 -15.19
CA SER A 195 -10.61 -2.84 -14.13
C SER A 195 -11.20 -1.88 -13.10
N HIS A 196 -10.58 -0.73 -12.84
CA HIS A 196 -11.13 0.28 -11.92
C HIS A 196 -12.47 0.86 -12.38
N LEU A 197 -12.77 0.83 -13.68
CA LEU A 197 -14.06 1.27 -14.23
C LEU A 197 -15.16 0.21 -14.04
N ASP A 198 -14.75 -1.06 -14.06
CA ASP A 198 -15.63 -2.21 -14.02
C ASP A 198 -15.90 -2.71 -12.60
N PHE A 199 -14.93 -2.63 -11.70
CA PHE A 199 -15.06 -3.08 -10.30
C PHE A 199 -15.80 -2.07 -9.42
N ALA A 200 -15.54 -0.78 -9.63
CA ALA A 200 -16.14 0.27 -8.82
C ALA A 200 -17.66 0.24 -8.92
N LEU A 201 -18.22 0.15 -10.14
CA LEU A 201 -19.65 0.35 -10.35
C LEU A 201 -20.54 -0.76 -9.74
N PRO A 202 -20.29 -2.06 -9.97
CA PRO A 202 -21.05 -3.14 -9.33
C PRO A 202 -20.91 -3.11 -7.80
N PHE A 203 -19.70 -2.83 -7.28
CA PHE A 203 -19.47 -2.73 -5.84
C PHE A 203 -20.32 -1.60 -5.23
N TRP A 204 -20.25 -0.38 -5.76
CA TRP A 204 -21.02 0.76 -5.25
C TRP A 204 -22.53 0.62 -5.42
N ASN A 205 -22.98 -0.18 -6.39
CA ASN A 205 -24.39 -0.40 -6.66
C ASN A 205 -24.96 -1.67 -6.01
N ASN A 206 -24.22 -2.33 -5.10
CA ASN A 206 -24.61 -3.61 -4.49
C ASN A 206 -25.02 -4.68 -5.52
N ALA A 207 -24.41 -4.68 -6.70
CA ALA A 207 -24.66 -5.71 -7.70
C ALA A 207 -23.84 -6.96 -7.37
N ASN A 208 -24.52 -8.08 -7.11
CA ASN A 208 -23.88 -9.38 -6.88
C ASN A 208 -23.27 -9.91 -8.18
N VAL A 209 -22.01 -9.60 -8.42
CA VAL A 209 -21.25 -10.15 -9.56
C VAL A 209 -20.16 -11.08 -9.02
N ASP A 210 -20.24 -12.37 -9.37
CA ASP A 210 -19.15 -13.31 -9.11
C ASP A 210 -18.04 -13.06 -10.14
N LEU A 211 -16.93 -12.50 -9.64
CA LEU A 211 -15.76 -12.15 -10.44
C LEU A 211 -14.66 -13.20 -10.34
N SER A 212 -14.83 -14.20 -9.47
CA SER A 212 -13.86 -15.30 -9.28
C SER A 212 -13.78 -16.22 -10.50
N THR A 213 -14.80 -16.19 -11.37
CA THR A 213 -14.91 -16.97 -12.60
C THR A 213 -14.60 -16.19 -13.87
N ARG A 214 -14.17 -14.92 -13.78
CA ARG A 214 -13.71 -14.18 -14.96
C ARG A 214 -12.36 -14.72 -15.44
N GLN A 215 -12.42 -15.82 -16.19
CA GLN A 215 -11.45 -16.10 -17.24
C GLN A 215 -11.42 -14.89 -18.19
N GLY A 216 -10.22 -14.42 -18.56
CA GLY A 216 -10.06 -13.45 -19.65
C GLY A 216 -9.79 -12.00 -19.27
N TYR A 217 -9.03 -11.72 -18.20
CA TYR A 217 -8.30 -10.44 -18.16
C TYR A 217 -7.15 -10.50 -19.17
N ASP A 218 -7.47 -10.35 -20.45
CA ASP A 218 -6.51 -10.45 -21.56
C ASP A 218 -5.55 -9.24 -21.61
N ASN A 219 -5.77 -8.25 -20.73
CA ASN A 219 -5.09 -6.97 -20.69
C ASN A 219 -4.30 -6.75 -19.38
N ILE A 220 -3.62 -7.79 -18.90
CA ILE A 220 -2.71 -7.66 -17.74
C ILE A 220 -1.47 -6.86 -18.13
N GLN A 221 -1.21 -5.79 -17.37
CA GLN A 221 0.00 -4.99 -17.45
C GLN A 221 0.96 -5.31 -16.33
N GLN A 222 2.24 -5.35 -16.71
CA GLN A 222 3.37 -5.50 -15.80
C GLN A 222 4.49 -4.57 -16.25
N TYR A 223 5.22 -4.03 -15.29
CA TYR A 223 6.31 -3.10 -15.54
C TYR A 223 7.60 -3.57 -14.88
N ALA A 224 8.68 -3.68 -15.66
CA ALA A 224 10.03 -3.75 -15.09
C ALA A 224 10.37 -2.39 -14.44
N LEU A 225 10.95 -2.40 -13.25
CA LEU A 225 11.18 -1.20 -12.45
C LEU A 225 12.64 -1.10 -12.00
N LYS A 226 13.27 0.02 -12.35
CA LYS A 226 14.61 0.40 -11.88
C LYS A 226 14.50 1.13 -10.55
N LEU A 227 15.61 1.26 -9.84
CA LEU A 227 15.66 2.08 -8.63
C LEU A 227 15.31 3.54 -8.95
N GLY A 228 14.24 4.04 -8.33
CA GLY A 228 13.73 5.38 -8.54
C GLY A 228 12.43 5.42 -9.35
N ASP A 229 12.10 4.34 -10.06
CA ASP A 229 10.78 4.14 -10.65
C ASP A 229 9.75 3.86 -9.54
N LEU A 230 8.47 4.13 -9.82
CA LEU A 230 7.35 3.65 -9.03
C LEU A 230 6.17 3.31 -9.95
N THR A 231 5.18 2.59 -9.43
CA THR A 231 3.86 2.49 -10.08
C THR A 231 2.82 3.23 -9.24
N ALA A 232 1.78 3.73 -9.88
CA ALA A 232 0.60 4.26 -9.22
C ALA A 232 -0.62 3.50 -9.74
N HIS A 233 -1.50 3.07 -8.84
CA HIS A 233 -2.76 2.40 -9.21
C HIS A 233 -3.94 2.96 -8.44
N ASN A 234 -5.09 3.02 -9.11
CA ASN A 234 -6.36 3.42 -8.52
C ASN A 234 -6.82 2.37 -7.50
N GLY A 235 -7.53 2.79 -6.46
CA GLY A 235 -8.00 1.87 -5.42
C GLY A 235 -8.94 0.76 -5.90
N TRP A 236 -9.60 0.92 -7.05
CA TRP A 236 -10.42 -0.11 -7.68
C TRP A 236 -9.70 -0.94 -8.73
N THR A 237 -8.45 -0.61 -9.07
CA THR A 237 -7.67 -1.39 -10.02
C THR A 237 -7.39 -2.76 -9.43
N LEU A 238 -7.88 -3.81 -10.12
CA LEU A 238 -7.50 -5.17 -9.80
C LEU A 238 -6.01 -5.36 -10.03
N HIS A 239 -5.36 -5.89 -9.01
CA HIS A 239 -3.96 -6.20 -9.07
C HIS A 239 -3.59 -7.42 -8.23
N SER A 240 -2.47 -8.03 -8.59
CA SER A 240 -1.86 -9.16 -7.91
C SER A 240 -0.34 -9.02 -7.92
N ALA A 241 0.33 -10.00 -7.30
CA ALA A 241 1.76 -10.15 -7.46
C ALA A 241 2.12 -11.63 -7.57
N PRO A 242 2.94 -12.04 -8.55
CA PRO A 242 3.38 -13.42 -8.71
C PRO A 242 4.22 -13.85 -7.51
N PRO A 243 4.39 -15.17 -7.28
CA PRO A 243 5.32 -15.68 -6.27
C PRO A 243 6.74 -15.15 -6.50
N ASN A 244 7.52 -15.04 -5.44
CA ASN A 244 8.91 -14.60 -5.59
C ASN A 244 9.81 -15.79 -5.92
N PHE A 245 10.00 -16.03 -7.22
CA PHE A 245 10.92 -17.04 -7.75
C PHE A 245 12.37 -16.54 -7.91
N ASP A 246 12.63 -15.26 -7.62
CA ASP A 246 13.98 -14.73 -7.71
C ASP A 246 14.90 -15.31 -6.63
N SER A 247 16.20 -15.24 -6.87
CA SER A 247 17.23 -15.67 -5.90
C SER A 247 17.34 -14.74 -4.68
N LYS A 248 16.60 -13.62 -4.65
CA LYS A 248 16.71 -12.54 -3.66
C LYS A 248 15.33 -12.12 -3.17
N ASP A 249 15.28 -11.57 -1.97
CA ASP A 249 14.06 -10.99 -1.44
C ASP A 249 13.69 -9.68 -2.15
N ARG A 250 12.38 -9.47 -2.28
CA ARG A 250 11.77 -8.26 -2.85
C ARG A 250 11.25 -7.37 -1.72
N LEU A 251 11.67 -6.11 -1.74
CA LEU A 251 11.18 -5.07 -0.82
C LEU A 251 10.49 -3.97 -1.60
N ALA A 252 9.32 -3.54 -1.14
CA ALA A 252 8.61 -2.40 -1.69
C ALA A 252 7.84 -1.64 -0.61
N LEU A 253 7.79 -0.32 -0.74
CA LEU A 253 6.99 0.56 0.10
C LEU A 253 5.76 1.01 -0.67
N THR A 254 4.58 0.92 -0.07
CA THR A 254 3.39 1.60 -0.55
C THR A 254 3.14 2.89 0.21
N VAL A 255 2.60 3.88 -0.50
CA VAL A 255 2.06 5.12 0.07
C VAL A 255 0.72 5.38 -0.59
N SER A 256 -0.37 5.28 0.18
CA SER A 256 -1.73 5.38 -0.32
C SER A 256 -2.39 6.67 0.14
N TYR A 257 -3.01 7.37 -0.81
CA TYR A 257 -3.75 8.61 -0.58
C TYR A 257 -5.21 8.42 -0.95
N VAL A 258 -6.07 9.11 -0.21
CA VAL A 258 -7.51 9.20 -0.45
C VAL A 258 -7.93 10.67 -0.56
N ASP A 259 -9.01 10.95 -1.29
CA ASP A 259 -9.59 12.30 -1.35
C ASP A 259 -9.91 12.84 0.05
N GLY A 260 -9.60 14.11 0.29
CA GLY A 260 -9.72 14.76 1.60
C GLY A 260 -11.14 14.84 2.13
N GLU A 261 -12.12 14.75 1.22
CA GLU A 261 -13.57 14.77 1.50
C GLU A 261 -14.19 13.37 1.53
N ALA A 262 -13.39 12.30 1.45
CA ALA A 262 -13.86 10.93 1.58
C ALA A 262 -14.60 10.72 2.90
N ARG A 263 -15.65 9.89 2.84
CA ARG A 263 -16.46 9.51 4.00
C ARG A 263 -16.06 8.12 4.48
N VAL A 264 -16.31 7.84 5.75
CA VAL A 264 -16.25 6.47 6.26
C VAL A 264 -17.37 5.66 5.63
N ARG A 265 -17.04 4.50 5.04
CA ARG A 265 -17.99 3.60 4.39
C ARG A 265 -19.01 3.08 5.41
N GLU A 266 -20.28 3.09 5.05
CA GLU A 266 -21.35 2.52 5.87
C GLU A 266 -21.25 0.99 5.91
N GLY A 267 -21.48 0.39 7.08
CA GLY A 267 -21.37 -1.05 7.29
C GLY A 267 -19.94 -1.60 7.21
N PHE A 268 -18.91 -0.75 7.20
CA PHE A 268 -17.52 -1.20 7.14
C PHE A 268 -17.16 -2.04 8.36
N GLY A 269 -16.67 -3.26 8.14
CA GLY A 269 -16.29 -4.18 9.21
C GLY A 269 -17.44 -5.00 9.80
N ASP A 270 -18.67 -4.87 9.27
CA ASP A 270 -19.74 -5.83 9.54
C ASP A 270 -19.40 -7.16 8.85
N LYS A 271 -18.85 -8.14 9.58
CA LYS A 271 -18.43 -9.44 9.03
C LYS A 271 -19.55 -10.21 8.31
N VAL A 272 -20.83 -9.87 8.52
CA VAL A 272 -21.96 -10.51 7.84
C VAL A 272 -22.18 -9.94 6.44
N ASN A 273 -22.00 -8.61 6.28
CA ASN A 273 -22.35 -7.87 5.06
C ASN A 273 -21.14 -7.33 4.29
N ASP A 274 -20.01 -7.15 4.97
CA ASP A 274 -18.73 -6.68 4.45
C ASP A 274 -17.65 -7.72 4.74
N ARG A 275 -17.37 -8.55 3.73
CA ARG A 275 -16.23 -9.49 3.73
C ARG A 275 -14.93 -8.72 3.47
N GLY A 276 -14.67 -7.67 4.24
CA GLY A 276 -13.38 -7.02 4.26
C GLY A 276 -12.35 -8.02 4.79
N ASP A 277 -11.28 -8.24 4.03
CA ASP A 277 -10.17 -9.05 4.50
C ASP A 277 -9.48 -8.28 5.66
N GLY A 278 -9.57 -8.79 6.88
CA GLY A 278 -9.02 -8.16 8.09
C GLY A 278 -7.49 -8.00 8.10
N GLU A 279 -6.81 -8.35 7.00
CA GLU A 279 -5.37 -8.21 6.84
C GLU A 279 -4.90 -6.75 7.03
N ASP A 280 -5.70 -5.78 6.58
CA ASP A 280 -5.37 -4.35 6.61
C ASP A 280 -5.92 -3.61 7.86
N GLU A 281 -6.42 -4.33 8.88
CA GLU A 281 -6.94 -3.72 10.12
C GLU A 281 -5.93 -2.78 10.78
N MET A 282 -4.64 -3.12 10.72
CA MET A 282 -3.58 -2.28 11.26
C MET A 282 -3.48 -0.90 10.61
N SER A 283 -4.00 -0.72 9.40
CA SER A 283 -4.02 0.56 8.68
C SER A 283 -5.06 1.53 9.26
N TYR A 284 -6.26 1.04 9.58
CA TYR A 284 -7.40 1.88 9.95
C TYR A 284 -7.82 1.78 11.42
N GLY A 285 -7.46 0.72 12.14
CA GLY A 285 -7.95 0.42 13.50
C GLY A 285 -7.64 1.50 14.54
N ARG A 286 -6.66 2.37 14.29
CA ARG A 286 -6.33 3.50 15.17
C ARG A 286 -7.36 4.63 15.16
N TRP A 287 -8.14 4.76 14.08
CA TRP A 287 -8.98 5.92 13.84
C TRP A 287 -10.39 5.58 13.37
N ILE A 288 -10.65 4.37 12.88
CA ILE A 288 -11.94 4.03 12.29
C ILE A 288 -13.11 4.28 13.25
N ASP A 289 -12.95 3.90 14.53
CA ASP A 289 -13.99 4.07 15.55
C ASP A 289 -14.17 5.51 16.05
N THR A 290 -13.26 6.43 15.67
CA THR A 290 -13.35 7.85 16.08
C THR A 290 -14.20 8.67 15.10
N VAL A 291 -14.55 8.11 13.95
CA VAL A 291 -15.33 8.77 12.90
C VAL A 291 -16.56 7.94 12.57
N LYS A 292 -17.74 8.50 12.79
CA LYS A 292 -19.00 7.83 12.47
C LYS A 292 -19.09 7.48 10.97
N GLU A 293 -19.62 6.31 10.68
CA GLU A 293 -20.01 5.89 9.32
C GLU A 293 -20.81 6.96 8.57
N GLY A 294 -20.60 7.05 7.26
CA GLY A 294 -21.19 8.03 6.36
C GLY A 294 -20.70 9.47 6.60
N LYS A 295 -19.85 9.73 7.61
CA LYS A 295 -19.31 11.07 7.88
C LYS A 295 -17.93 11.27 7.27
N ARG A 296 -17.64 12.53 6.96
CA ARG A 296 -16.29 12.96 6.57
C ARG A 296 -15.39 12.93 7.79
N ILE A 297 -14.13 12.58 7.57
CA ILE A 297 -13.11 12.66 8.60
C ILE A 297 -12.88 14.14 8.96
N PRO A 298 -12.86 14.53 10.26
CA PRO A 298 -12.56 15.90 10.65
C PRO A 298 -11.24 16.42 10.06
N SER A 299 -11.18 17.70 9.70
CA SER A 299 -9.97 18.30 9.10
C SER A 299 -8.76 18.30 10.05
N ASN A 300 -9.02 18.34 11.36
CA ASN A 300 -8.05 18.29 12.45
C ASN A 300 -7.80 16.87 13.00
N HIS A 301 -8.24 15.81 12.30
CA HIS A 301 -8.03 14.43 12.75
C HIS A 301 -6.53 14.09 12.82
N LYS A 302 -6.07 13.60 13.98
CA LYS A 302 -4.63 13.40 14.25
C LYS A 302 -4.00 12.30 13.38
N ASP A 303 -4.66 11.16 13.23
CA ASP A 303 -4.16 10.03 12.46
C ASP A 303 -4.44 10.14 10.95
N MET A 304 -5.30 11.08 10.54
CA MET A 304 -5.73 11.24 9.14
C MET A 304 -5.74 12.73 8.76
N PRO A 305 -4.61 13.44 8.88
CA PRO A 305 -4.57 14.89 8.68
C PRO A 305 -4.92 15.28 7.24
N LEU A 306 -5.62 16.41 7.08
CA LEU A 306 -5.93 16.95 5.78
C LEU A 306 -4.70 17.61 5.14
N ILE A 307 -4.38 17.20 3.92
CA ILE A 307 -3.32 17.76 3.08
C ILE A 307 -3.97 18.65 2.02
N LYS A 308 -3.51 19.90 1.92
CA LYS A 308 -3.93 20.82 0.85
C LYS A 308 -2.88 20.76 -0.27
N CYS A 309 -3.34 20.58 -1.51
CA CYS A 309 -2.51 20.46 -2.69
C CYS A 309 -2.60 21.69 -3.59
#